data_AF-A0A015JMP6-F1
#
_entry.id   AF-A0A015JMP6-F1
#
_cell.length_a   1.000
_cell.length_b   1.000
_cell.length_c   1.000
_cell.angle_alpha   90.00
_cell.angle_beta   90.00
_cell.angle_gamma   90.00
#
_symmetry.space_group_name_H-M   'P 1'
#
loop_
_entity.id
_entity.type
_entity.pdbx_description
1 polymer ?
#
loop_
_entity_poly.entity_id
_entity_poly.type
_entity_poly.pdbx_seq_one_letter_code
_entity_poly.pdbx_strand_id
1 'polypeptide(L)' 'MTTSEWIDKKIRDEDIKFYDYNEFINLERVGVGAFGIVNRADWRSGNIKIALKILTNNSAINEINNEKNMENFIKEVIF' A
#
# COMPACT_ATOMS: atom_id res chain seq x y z
N MET A 1 9.32 -1.97 19.17
CA MET A 1 9.47 -2.02 17.71
C MET A 1 8.22 -1.37 17.14
N THR A 2 8.34 -0.19 16.56
CA THR A 2 7.21 0.50 15.93
C THR A 2 6.87 -0.15 14.59
N THR A 3 5.67 0.12 14.06
CA THR A 3 5.27 -0.36 12.73
C THR A 3 6.25 0.08 11.64
N SER A 4 6.76 1.31 11.72
CA SER A 4 7.76 1.83 10.78
C SER A 4 9.06 1.04 10.88
N GLU A 5 9.56 0.77 12.09
CA GLU A 5 10.77 -0.03 12.30
C GLU A 5 10.63 -1.47 11.76
N TRP A 6 9.43 -2.06 11.86
CA TRP A 6 9.15 -3.39 11.32
C TRP A 6 9.12 -3.39 9.79
N ILE A 7 8.47 -2.40 9.15
CA ILE A 7 8.45 -2.25 7.69
C ILE A 7 9.87 -2.05 7.16
N ASP A 8 10.63 -1.14 7.76
CA ASP A 8 12.01 -0.85 7.36
C ASP A 8 12.89 -2.09 7.49
N LYS A 9 12.67 -2.89 8.54
CA LYS A 9 13.33 -4.19 8.69
C LYS A 9 12.94 -5.15 7.56
N LYS A 10 11.66 -5.28 7.23
CA LYS A 10 11.20 -6.17 6.16
C LYS A 10 11.66 -5.73 4.77
N ILE A 11 11.82 -4.42 4.53
CA ILE A 11 12.42 -3.91 3.30
C ILE A 11 13.92 -4.26 3.25
N ARG A 12 14.65 -4.02 4.35
CA ARG A 12 16.09 -4.31 4.45
C ARG A 12 16.39 -5.80 4.34
N ASP A 13 15.54 -6.65 4.92
CA ASP A 13 15.66 -8.10 4.87
C ASP A 13 15.14 -8.68 3.52
N GLU A 14 14.75 -7.82 2.57
CA GLU A 14 14.20 -8.15 1.23
C GLU A 14 12.90 -8.97 1.21
N ASP A 15 12.28 -9.18 2.36
CA ASP A 15 10.95 -9.80 2.50
C ASP A 15 9.86 -8.94 1.81
N ILE A 16 10.04 -7.62 1.75
CA ILE A 16 9.16 -6.67 1.05
C ILE A 16 9.98 -5.88 0.04
N LYS A 17 9.59 -5.96 -1.23
CA LYS A 17 10.21 -5.14 -2.28
C LYS A 17 9.66 -3.72 -2.22
N PHE A 18 10.57 -2.76 -2.07
CA PHE A 18 10.26 -1.35 -2.14
C PHE A 18 10.31 -0.85 -3.58
N TYR A 19 9.31 -0.05 -3.97
CA TYR A 19 9.24 0.65 -5.26
C TYR A 19 8.89 2.11 -4.99
N ASP A 20 9.58 3.03 -5.64
CA ASP A 20 9.24 4.45 -5.56
C ASP A 20 7.87 4.68 -6.21
N TYR A 21 6.97 5.35 -5.50
CA TYR A 21 5.61 5.61 -5.99
C TYR A 21 5.62 6.37 -7.33
N ASN A 22 6.65 7.17 -7.61
CA ASN A 22 6.81 7.92 -8.85
C ASN A 22 7.10 7.02 -10.07
N GLU A 23 7.42 5.74 -9.89
CA GLU A 23 7.53 4.79 -11.01
C GLU A 23 6.17 4.44 -11.62
N PHE A 24 5.08 4.69 -10.91
CA PHE A 24 3.74 4.40 -11.37
C PHE A 24 3.11 5.63 -12.01
N ILE A 25 2.77 5.50 -13.28
CA ILE A 25 2.21 6.60 -14.07
C ILE A 25 0.85 6.19 -14.64
N ASN A 26 0.14 7.16 -15.24
CA ASN A 26 -1.17 6.95 -15.85
C ASN A 26 -2.18 6.30 -14.89
N LEU A 27 -2.22 6.78 -13.64
CA LEU A 27 -3.12 6.26 -12.62
C LEU A 27 -4.58 6.53 -13.01
N GLU A 28 -5.37 5.46 -13.09
CA GLU A 28 -6.80 5.50 -13.36
C GLU A 28 -7.55 4.70 -12.31
N ARG A 29 -8.54 5.31 -11.65
CA ARG A 29 -9.37 4.61 -10.67
C ARG A 29 -10.20 3.54 -11.36
N VAL A 30 -10.08 2.30 -10.89
CA VAL A 30 -10.86 1.15 -11.39
C VAL A 30 -11.85 0.61 -10.37
N GLY A 31 -11.68 0.93 -9.08
CA GLY A 31 -12.62 0.49 -8.06
C GLY A 31 -12.43 1.19 -6.72
N VAL A 32 -13.47 1.12 -5.90
CA VAL A 32 -13.45 1.54 -4.49
C VAL A 32 -14.13 0.45 -3.68
N GLY A 33 -13.50 0.05 -2.59
CA GLY A 33 -14.05 -0.88 -1.61
C GLY A 33 -14.04 -0.28 -0.20
N ALA A 34 -14.53 -1.05 0.77
CA ALA A 34 -14.61 -0.62 2.17
C ALA A 34 -13.23 -0.24 2.77
N PHE A 35 -12.15 -0.78 2.21
CA PHE A 35 -10.79 -0.66 2.74
C PHE A 35 -9.85 0.16 1.86
N GLY A 36 -10.33 0.74 0.76
CA GLY A 36 -9.46 1.53 -0.11
C GLY A 36 -9.93 1.73 -1.54
N ILE A 37 -9.06 2.36 -2.30
CA ILE A 37 -9.22 2.65 -3.72
C ILE A 37 -8.25 1.78 -4.50
N VAL A 38 -8.70 1.20 -5.61
CA VAL A 38 -7.83 0.50 -6.55
C VAL A 38 -7.69 1.36 -7.81
N ASN A 39 -6.46 1.66 -8.18
CA ASN A 39 -6.10 2.30 -9.44
C ASN A 39 -5.37 1.31 -10.33
N ARG A 40 -5.61 1.35 -11.64
CA ARG A 40 -4.70 0.78 -12.64
C ARG A 40 -3.57 1.80 -12.87
N ALA A 41 -2.34 1.33 -13.02
CA ALA A 41 -1.20 2.17 -13.37
C ALA A 41 -0.26 1.44 -14.33
N ASP A 42 0.49 2.21 -15.12
CA ASP A 42 1.61 1.70 -15.89
C ASP A 42 2.88 1.80 -15.02
N TRP A 43 3.59 0.68 -14.83
CA TRP A 43 4.86 0.66 -14.09
C TRP A 43 6.02 0.94 -15.05
N ARG A 44 6.65 2.10 -14.90
CA ARG A 44 7.67 2.63 -15.83
C ARG A 44 8.83 1.66 -16.03
N SER A 45 9.39 1.13 -14.94
CA SER A 45 10.59 0.28 -15.00
C SER A 45 10.26 -1.16 -15.33
N GLY A 46 9.06 -1.63 -14.99
CA GLY A 46 8.62 -3.00 -15.27
C GLY A 46 8.00 -3.22 -16.65
N ASN A 47 7.65 -2.14 -17.38
CA ASN A 47 6.95 -2.20 -18.67
C ASN A 47 5.67 -3.05 -18.64
N ILE A 48 4.96 -3.04 -17.50
CA ILE A 48 3.71 -3.78 -17.31
C ILE A 48 2.63 -2.88 -16.69
N LYS A 49 1.37 -3.27 -16.87
CA LYS A 49 0.24 -2.68 -16.14
C LYS A 49 0.07 -3.37 -14.80
N ILE A 50 -0.19 -2.60 -13.76
CA ILE A 50 -0.38 -3.09 -12.40
C ILE A 50 -1.66 -2.53 -11.78
N ALA A 51 -2.11 -3.17 -10.70
CA ALA A 51 -3.13 -2.63 -9.81
C ALA A 51 -2.45 -2.04 -8.56
N LEU A 52 -2.69 -0.76 -8.30
CA LEU A 52 -2.30 -0.06 -7.08
C LEU A 52 -3.50 0.05 -6.16
N LYS A 53 -3.50 -0.72 -5.06
CA LYS A 53 -4.48 -0.58 -4.00
C LYS A 53 -3.97 0.39 -2.93
N ILE A 54 -4.62 1.54 -2.84
CA ILE A 54 -4.38 2.56 -1.82
C ILE A 54 -5.35 2.30 -0.68
N LEU A 55 -4.82 1.97 0.48
CA LEU A 55 -5.62 1.81 1.69
C LEU A 55 -6.00 3.19 2.20
N THR A 56 -7.28 3.54 2.13
CA THR A 56 -7.77 4.82 2.62
C THR A 56 -7.95 4.73 4.13
N ASN A 57 -7.21 5.56 4.86
CA ASN A 57 -7.51 5.83 6.25
C ASN A 57 -8.74 6.76 6.27
N ASN A 58 -9.77 6.46 7.06
CA ASN A 58 -10.82 7.44 7.34
C ASN A 58 -10.12 8.69 7.87
N SER A 59 -10.21 9.82 7.19
CA SER A 59 -9.59 11.10 7.56
C SER A 59 -10.04 11.63 8.93
N ALA A 60 -10.98 10.95 9.60
CA ALA A 60 -11.34 11.17 10.99
C ALA A 60 -10.34 10.59 12.02
N ILE A 61 -9.35 9.82 11.57
CA ILE A 61 -8.42 9.12 12.45
C ILE A 61 -7.02 9.69 12.24
N ASN A 62 -6.76 10.77 12.99
CA ASN A 62 -5.44 11.30 13.32
C ASN A 62 -4.46 10.17 13.71
N GLU A 63 -3.17 10.46 13.63
CA GLU A 63 -1.92 9.69 13.86
C GLU A 63 -1.88 8.60 14.97
N ILE A 64 -2.98 8.35 15.68
CA ILE A 64 -3.17 7.44 16.80
C ILE A 64 -3.44 5.98 16.39
N ASN A 65 -3.82 5.66 15.13
CA ASN A 65 -4.24 4.28 14.76
C ASN A 65 -3.43 3.59 13.62
N ASN A 66 -2.12 3.86 13.50
CA ASN A 66 -1.28 3.16 12.53
C ASN A 66 -1.24 1.62 12.72
N GLU A 67 -1.38 1.13 13.96
CA GLU A 67 -1.39 -0.31 14.26
C GLU A 67 -2.65 -1.01 13.73
N LYS A 68 -3.83 -0.41 13.94
CA LYS A 68 -5.11 -0.97 13.46
C LYS A 68 -5.19 -0.99 11.93
N ASN A 69 -4.55 -0.02 11.27
CA ASN A 69 -4.43 0.01 9.82
C ASN A 69 -3.56 -1.13 9.30
N MET A 70 -2.45 -1.42 9.98
CA MET A 70 -1.60 -2.57 9.67
C MET A 70 -2.32 -3.90 9.93
N GLU A 71 -3.05 -4.03 11.03
CA GLU A 71 -3.84 -5.24 11.28
C GLU A 71 -4.88 -5.51 10.19
N ASN A 72 -5.56 -4.46 9.71
CA ASN A 72 -6.52 -4.59 8.62
C ASN A 72 -5.81 -4.94 7.30
N PHE A 73 -4.64 -4.35 7.03
CA PHE A 73 -3.82 -4.71 5.87
C PHE A 73 -3.37 -6.18 5.93
N ILE A 74 -2.82 -6.63 7.06
CA ILE A 74 -2.39 -8.01 7.26
C ILE A 74 -3.57 -8.98 7.09
N LYS A 75 -4.73 -8.66 7.68
CA LYS A 75 -5.95 -9.46 7.47
C LYS A 75 -6.32 -9.56 6.00
N GLU A 76 -6.18 -8.48 5.23
CA GLU A 76 -6.53 -8.47 3.81
C GLU A 76 -5.52 -9.24 2.93
N VAL A 77 -4.22 -9.14 3.22
CA VAL A 77 -3.15 -9.80 2.45
C VAL A 77 -3.09 -11.32 2.72
N ILE A 78 -3.55 -11.77 3.88
CA ILE A 78 -3.54 -13.19 4.28
C ILE A 78 -4.75 -13.97 3.71
N PHE A 79 -5.73 -13.31 3.04
CA PHE A 79 -6.81 -13.98 2.32
C PHE A 79 -6.53 -14.14 0.81
#